data_AF-A0AAN6BUB2-F1
#
_entry.id   AF-A0AAN6BUB2-F1
#
_cell.length_a   1.000
_cell.length_b   1.000
_cell.length_c   1.000
_cell.angle_alpha   90.00
_cell.angle_beta   90.00
_cell.angle_gamma   90.00
#
_symmetry.space_group_name_H-M   'P 1'
#
loop_
_entity.id
_entity.type
_entity.pdbx_description
1 polymer ?
#
loop_
_entity_poly.entity_id
_entity_poly.type
_entity_poly.pdbx_seq_one_letter_code
_entity_poly.pdbx_strand_id
1 'polypeptide(L)'
;MSASEPVSSSASAVSTSSGGSTPSKLVNGATRNGSAATGNSSIGTKGKRRSKYRHVAAYHSELRHSSLSRETNVVPSFLGFRNLMVIVLVAMNLRLIIENFMKYGVLICIKCHDYRKQDVVLGSILFALVPCHLFLAYIIELAAARQSKQTVGRQKKDLSAEEWEREQQAFRSTWRYTAFFHTVNATLCLAVTSFVVYFYINHPGIGTICELHAIIVWLKNCSYAFTNRDLRQAMLNPSAESALPEIYSTCPYPRNITLGNLTYFWLAPTLVYQPVYPRSSHIRWSFVAKRLAEFFGLAVFIWLLSAQYAAPVLRNSIDKIAVMDIASILERVMKLSTISLVIWLAGFFALFQSLLNALAEVMRFGDREFYTDWWNSPSLGAYWRSWNRPVYLFMKRHVFSPLVGRGWSPLAASFMVFSLSAILHEMLVGIPTHNLIGKDFVLVANDKTGIADGHIGVAFAGMMFQLPLIAVTAPFEKVNDALGKIVGNSIFWVSFCLVGQPLGALLYFFAWQAKYGSVSKMRV
;
A
#
# COMPACT_ATOMS: atom_id res chain seq x y z
N MET A 1 34.96 -58.95 -3.10
CA MET A 1 33.51 -59.26 -3.09
C MET A 1 32.80 -58.11 -2.38
N SER A 2 32.65 -56.93 -3.00
CA SER A 2 31.51 -56.48 -3.83
C SER A 2 30.12 -56.52 -3.14
N ALA A 3 29.77 -55.38 -2.53
CA ALA A 3 28.48 -54.68 -2.41
C ALA A 3 27.13 -55.43 -2.54
N SER A 4 26.21 -55.21 -1.59
CA SER A 4 25.07 -54.24 -1.69
C SER A 4 23.89 -54.63 -0.76
N GLU A 5 23.47 -53.69 0.10
CA GLU A 5 22.25 -53.75 0.91
C GLU A 5 21.06 -53.11 0.16
N PRO A 6 19.80 -53.54 0.40
CA PRO A 6 18.64 -53.08 -0.37
C PRO A 6 18.01 -51.80 0.22
N VAL A 7 17.77 -50.82 -0.66
CA VAL A 7 16.98 -49.61 -0.41
C VAL A 7 15.51 -49.89 -0.72
N SER A 8 14.64 -49.77 0.29
CA SER A 8 13.18 -49.79 0.12
C SER A 8 12.66 -48.41 -0.29
N SER A 9 12.14 -48.27 -1.51
CA SER A 9 11.44 -47.09 -1.99
C SER A 9 9.92 -47.26 -1.83
N SER A 10 9.33 -46.56 -0.87
CA SER A 10 7.88 -46.42 -0.71
C SER A 10 7.35 -45.38 -1.70
N ALA A 11 6.80 -45.84 -2.83
CA ALA A 11 6.08 -45.00 -3.79
C ALA A 11 4.65 -44.73 -3.29
N SER A 12 4.39 -43.49 -2.87
CA SER A 12 3.06 -43.02 -2.50
C SER A 12 2.18 -42.86 -3.75
N ALA A 13 1.10 -43.65 -3.81
CA ALA A 13 0.08 -43.60 -4.84
C ALA A 13 -0.71 -42.27 -4.78
N VAL A 14 -0.75 -41.54 -5.89
CA VAL A 14 -1.61 -40.35 -6.05
C VAL A 14 -2.97 -40.81 -6.58
N SER A 15 -4.00 -40.66 -5.75
CA SER A 15 -5.40 -40.86 -6.08
C SER A 15 -5.92 -39.73 -6.98
N THR A 16 -6.25 -40.02 -8.24
CA THR A 16 -6.97 -39.10 -9.12
C THR A 16 -8.46 -39.08 -8.77
N SER A 17 -8.91 -37.98 -8.15
CA SER A 17 -10.32 -37.65 -7.97
C SER A 17 -10.92 -37.16 -9.30
N SER A 18 -11.91 -37.90 -9.79
CA SER A 18 -12.80 -37.52 -10.89
C SER A 18 -13.70 -36.33 -10.51
N GLY A 19 -13.76 -35.30 -11.35
CA GLY A 19 -14.75 -34.24 -11.21
C GLY A 19 -14.88 -33.35 -12.45
N GLY A 20 -16.11 -33.25 -12.98
CA GLY A 20 -16.59 -32.07 -13.70
C GLY A 20 -16.64 -32.14 -15.22
N SER A 21 -17.62 -32.87 -15.78
CA SER A 21 -18.02 -32.77 -17.18
C SER A 21 -18.94 -31.56 -17.40
N THR A 22 -18.60 -30.67 -18.34
CA THR A 22 -19.50 -29.67 -18.92
C THR A 22 -19.58 -29.90 -20.43
N PRO A 23 -20.78 -30.01 -21.06
CA PRO A 23 -20.87 -30.39 -22.46
C PRO A 23 -20.79 -29.16 -23.39
N SER A 24 -19.84 -29.15 -24.32
CA SER A 24 -19.84 -28.22 -25.45
C SER A 24 -20.70 -28.78 -26.59
N LYS A 25 -21.70 -27.99 -26.99
CA LYS A 25 -22.55 -28.21 -28.17
C LYS A 25 -21.68 -28.29 -29.44
N LEU A 26 -21.81 -29.38 -30.19
CA LEU A 26 -21.36 -29.47 -31.59
C LEU A 26 -22.59 -29.39 -32.51
N VAL A 27 -22.49 -28.49 -33.46
CA VAL A 27 -23.49 -28.20 -34.51
C VAL A 27 -23.36 -29.23 -35.64
N ASN A 28 -24.53 -29.61 -36.15
CA ASN A 28 -24.86 -30.57 -37.20
C ASN A 28 -24.00 -30.58 -38.48
N GLY A 29 -23.87 -31.78 -39.04
CA GLY A 29 -23.68 -32.03 -40.48
C GLY A 29 -24.27 -33.40 -40.84
N ALA A 30 -25.36 -33.38 -41.61
CA ALA A 30 -26.20 -34.51 -42.02
C ALA A 30 -25.44 -35.61 -42.81
N THR A 31 -25.84 -36.88 -42.86
CA THR A 31 -26.99 -37.36 -43.66
C THR A 31 -27.20 -38.89 -43.54
N ARG A 32 -28.49 -39.26 -43.63
CA ARG A 32 -29.11 -40.45 -44.27
C ARG A 32 -29.04 -41.87 -43.67
N ASN A 33 -30.26 -42.29 -43.30
CA ASN A 33 -31.00 -43.51 -43.65
C ASN A 33 -30.55 -44.89 -43.13
N GLY A 34 -31.50 -45.58 -42.47
CA GLY A 34 -31.46 -47.04 -42.32
C GLY A 34 -32.29 -47.58 -41.15
N SER A 35 -33.57 -47.76 -41.42
CA SER A 35 -34.63 -48.48 -40.69
C SER A 35 -34.26 -49.65 -39.75
N ALA A 36 -35.04 -49.69 -38.65
CA ALA A 36 -35.80 -50.84 -38.11
C ALA A 36 -35.18 -51.86 -37.13
N ALA A 37 -36.02 -52.10 -36.10
CA ALA A 37 -36.36 -53.37 -35.45
C ALA A 37 -35.46 -53.92 -34.31
N THR A 38 -35.97 -53.68 -33.09
CA THR A 38 -36.31 -54.66 -32.04
C THR A 38 -35.58 -56.01 -32.01
N GLY A 39 -34.98 -56.32 -30.86
CA GLY A 39 -34.65 -57.70 -30.51
C GLY A 39 -33.87 -57.83 -29.20
N ASN A 40 -34.54 -58.28 -28.15
CA ASN A 40 -34.00 -58.71 -26.86
C ASN A 40 -32.70 -59.53 -26.99
N SER A 41 -31.76 -59.35 -26.07
CA SER A 41 -31.37 -60.43 -25.15
C SER A 41 -30.13 -60.10 -24.32
N SER A 42 -30.22 -60.58 -23.08
CA SER A 42 -29.14 -61.04 -22.21
C SER A 42 -28.27 -59.98 -21.52
N ILE A 43 -28.55 -59.87 -20.22
CA ILE A 43 -27.60 -59.55 -19.16
C ILE A 43 -26.41 -60.49 -19.29
N GLY A 44 -25.42 -60.06 -20.07
CA GLY A 44 -24.07 -60.57 -20.03
C GLY A 44 -23.27 -59.66 -19.12
N THR A 45 -22.99 -60.13 -17.90
CA THR A 45 -21.96 -59.58 -17.01
C THR A 45 -20.67 -59.37 -17.81
N LYS A 46 -20.46 -58.14 -18.32
CA LYS A 46 -19.18 -57.73 -18.88
C LYS A 46 -18.22 -57.64 -17.71
N GLY A 47 -17.61 -58.78 -17.36
CA GLY A 47 -16.40 -58.81 -16.56
C GLY A 47 -15.48 -57.74 -17.14
N LYS A 48 -14.95 -56.86 -16.28
CA LYS A 48 -13.91 -55.90 -16.66
C LYS A 48 -12.76 -56.71 -17.25
N ARG A 49 -12.76 -56.95 -18.57
CA ARG A 49 -11.62 -57.47 -19.30
C ARG A 49 -10.54 -56.45 -19.00
N ARG A 50 -9.58 -56.82 -18.14
CA ARG A 50 -8.37 -56.04 -17.91
C ARG A 50 -7.79 -55.82 -19.30
N SER A 51 -7.95 -54.60 -19.83
CA SER A 51 -7.40 -54.22 -21.10
C SER A 51 -5.91 -54.52 -21.00
N LYS A 52 -5.46 -55.54 -21.73
CA LYS A 52 -4.04 -55.90 -21.77
C LYS A 52 -3.31 -54.61 -22.13
N TYR A 53 -2.35 -54.17 -21.34
CA TYR A 53 -1.61 -52.95 -21.60
C TYR A 53 -1.04 -53.03 -23.03
N ARG A 54 -1.38 -52.05 -23.88
CA ARG A 54 -0.90 -51.95 -25.26
C ARG A 54 -0.16 -50.63 -25.39
N HIS A 55 1.06 -50.69 -25.89
CA HIS A 55 1.88 -49.50 -26.18
C HIS A 55 1.27 -48.56 -27.24
N VAL A 56 0.17 -48.96 -27.90
CA VAL A 56 -0.57 -48.14 -28.88
C VAL A 56 -1.43 -47.05 -28.22
N ALA A 57 -1.59 -47.04 -26.89
CA ALA A 57 -2.34 -45.99 -26.21
C ALA A 57 -1.65 -44.63 -26.40
N ALA A 58 -2.33 -43.71 -27.09
CA ALA A 58 -1.80 -42.36 -27.35
C ALA A 58 -1.88 -41.51 -26.08
N TYR A 59 -0.72 -41.17 -25.50
CA TYR A 59 -0.61 -40.24 -24.38
C TYR A 59 -0.60 -38.76 -24.83
N HIS A 60 -0.21 -38.51 -26.08
CA HIS A 60 -0.25 -37.19 -26.72
C HIS A 60 -1.49 -37.06 -27.61
N SER A 61 -2.67 -37.22 -27.02
CA SER A 61 -3.95 -37.14 -27.72
C SER A 61 -4.55 -35.73 -27.74
N GLU A 62 -4.00 -34.83 -26.93
CA GLU A 62 -4.51 -33.47 -26.74
C GLU A 62 -3.37 -32.46 -26.93
N LEU A 63 -3.70 -31.32 -27.53
CA LEU A 63 -2.80 -30.17 -27.56
C LEU A 63 -2.66 -29.62 -26.13
N ARG A 64 -1.46 -29.75 -25.55
CA ARG A 64 -1.14 -29.25 -24.21
C ARG A 64 0.07 -28.33 -24.31
N HIS A 65 -0.09 -27.10 -23.85
CA HIS A 65 0.99 -26.13 -23.78
C HIS A 65 1.77 -26.28 -22.47
N SER A 66 3.04 -25.88 -22.45
CA SER A 66 3.85 -25.85 -21.23
C SER A 66 3.17 -24.95 -20.18
N SER A 67 3.27 -25.30 -18.88
CA SER A 67 2.55 -24.63 -17.79
C SER A 67 2.90 -23.15 -17.59
N LEU A 68 4.05 -22.71 -18.10
CA LEU A 68 4.46 -21.30 -18.12
C LEU A 68 4.32 -20.65 -19.51
N SER A 69 3.80 -21.39 -20.48
CA SER A 69 3.53 -20.87 -21.82
C SER A 69 2.32 -19.94 -21.81
N ARG A 70 2.34 -18.96 -22.71
CA ARG A 70 1.30 -17.92 -22.82
C ARG A 70 -0.05 -18.47 -23.31
N GLU A 71 -0.01 -19.64 -23.94
CA GLU A 71 -1.14 -20.29 -24.61
C GLU A 71 -1.98 -21.15 -23.64
N THR A 72 -1.60 -21.24 -22.36
CA THR A 72 -2.36 -21.98 -21.36
C THR A 72 -3.55 -21.17 -20.85
N ASN A 73 -4.77 -21.70 -20.99
CA ASN A 73 -5.98 -21.14 -20.39
C ASN A 73 -6.09 -21.39 -18.87
N VAL A 74 -5.15 -22.15 -18.29
CA VAL A 74 -5.13 -22.50 -16.86
C VAL A 74 -4.01 -21.72 -16.18
N VAL A 75 -4.36 -20.89 -15.18
CA VAL A 75 -3.38 -20.16 -14.38
C VAL A 75 -2.64 -21.17 -13.47
N PRO A 76 -1.30 -21.31 -13.59
CA PRO A 76 -0.55 -22.23 -12.74
C PRO A 76 -0.53 -21.76 -11.28
N SER A 77 -0.51 -22.71 -10.34
CA SER A 77 -0.37 -22.41 -8.92
C SER A 77 1.10 -22.16 -8.55
N PHE A 78 1.41 -20.95 -8.08
CA PHE A 78 2.76 -20.58 -7.63
C PHE A 78 3.00 -20.77 -6.12
N LEU A 79 2.13 -21.52 -5.44
CA LEU A 79 2.21 -21.73 -3.99
C LEU A 79 3.55 -22.37 -3.57
N GLY A 80 4.04 -23.33 -4.37
CA GLY A 80 5.32 -23.99 -4.14
C GLY A 80 6.50 -23.04 -4.26
N PHE A 81 6.54 -22.20 -5.30
CA PHE A 81 7.57 -21.18 -5.48
C PHE A 81 7.56 -20.15 -4.35
N ARG A 82 6.39 -19.74 -3.86
CA ARG A 82 6.28 -18.89 -2.69
C ARG A 82 6.91 -19.52 -1.46
N ASN A 83 6.63 -20.81 -1.20
CA ASN A 83 7.22 -21.51 -0.07
C ASN A 83 8.73 -21.66 -0.22
N LEU A 84 9.22 -21.99 -1.43
CA LEU A 84 10.64 -22.06 -1.73
C LEU A 84 11.34 -20.71 -1.50
N MET A 85 10.74 -19.60 -1.96
CA MET A 85 11.28 -18.25 -1.75
C MET A 85 11.45 -17.95 -0.26
N VAL A 86 10.47 -18.28 0.58
CA VAL A 86 10.55 -18.11 2.03
C VAL A 86 11.68 -18.98 2.62
N ILE A 87 11.78 -20.25 2.21
CA ILE A 87 12.82 -21.16 2.71
C ILE A 87 14.21 -20.66 2.33
N VAL A 88 14.43 -20.29 1.06
CA VAL A 88 15.71 -19.76 0.58
C VAL A 88 16.07 -18.47 1.30
N LEU A 89 15.09 -17.56 1.47
CA LEU A 89 15.29 -16.32 2.21
C LEU A 89 15.73 -16.60 3.65
N VAL A 90 15.07 -17.52 4.35
CA VAL A 90 15.44 -17.91 5.72
C VAL A 90 16.83 -18.55 5.73
N ALA A 91 17.11 -19.49 4.83
CA ALA A 91 18.39 -20.20 4.80
C ALA A 91 19.58 -19.28 4.49
N MET A 92 19.44 -18.39 3.49
CA MET A 92 20.48 -17.43 3.14
C MET A 92 20.77 -16.47 4.29
N ASN A 93 19.72 -15.99 4.96
CA ASN A 93 19.90 -15.05 6.05
C ASN A 93 20.35 -15.73 7.35
N LEU A 94 19.94 -16.96 7.61
CA LEU A 94 20.43 -17.75 8.73
C LEU A 94 21.93 -17.98 8.62
N ARG A 95 22.45 -18.30 7.42
CA ARG A 95 23.88 -18.40 7.17
C ARG A 95 24.62 -17.13 7.59
N LEU A 96 24.11 -15.97 7.20
CA LEU A 96 24.74 -14.69 7.49
C LEU A 96 24.56 -14.23 8.93
N ILE A 97 23.46 -14.59 9.58
CA ILE A 97 23.30 -14.44 11.03
C ILE A 97 24.38 -15.26 11.74
N ILE A 98 24.62 -16.51 11.30
CA ILE A 98 25.67 -17.37 11.86
C ILE A 98 27.07 -16.79 11.60
N GLU A 99 27.38 -16.39 10.36
CA GLU A 99 28.69 -15.81 10.01
C GLU A 99 28.96 -14.51 10.79
N ASN A 100 27.96 -13.62 10.94
CA ASN A 100 28.11 -12.40 11.72
C ASN A 100 28.17 -12.67 13.22
N PHE A 101 27.42 -13.65 13.73
CA PHE A 101 27.55 -14.12 15.11
C PHE A 101 28.96 -14.66 15.38
N MET A 102 29.54 -15.41 14.43
CA MET A 102 30.91 -15.90 14.54
C MET A 102 31.95 -14.78 14.44
N LYS A 103 31.75 -13.80 13.54
CA LYS A 103 32.72 -12.74 13.25
C LYS A 103 32.72 -11.59 14.26
N TYR A 104 31.56 -11.26 14.81
CA TYR A 104 31.36 -10.08 15.63
C TYR A 104 30.66 -10.36 16.98
N GLY A 105 30.30 -11.62 17.25
CA GLY A 105 29.47 -11.98 18.40
C GLY A 105 28.01 -11.53 18.27
N VAL A 106 27.27 -11.54 19.37
CA VAL A 106 25.92 -10.96 19.44
C VAL A 106 26.03 -9.43 19.40
N LEU A 107 26.02 -8.83 18.21
CA LEU A 107 25.92 -7.38 18.03
C LEU A 107 24.51 -6.82 18.35
N ILE A 108 23.58 -7.64 18.87
CA ILE A 108 22.23 -7.20 19.27
C ILE A 108 22.35 -6.33 20.52
N CYS A 109 22.82 -5.11 20.32
CA CYS A 109 22.91 -4.10 21.34
C CYS A 109 21.63 -3.27 21.27
N ILE A 110 20.61 -3.71 22.03
CA ILE A 110 19.37 -2.93 22.23
C ILE A 110 19.69 -1.53 22.80
N LYS A 111 20.80 -1.41 23.54
CA LYS A 111 21.35 -0.14 24.06
C LYS A 111 22.10 0.74 23.05
N CYS A 112 22.38 0.24 21.84
CA CYS A 112 23.17 1.00 20.84
C CYS A 112 22.30 1.91 19.98
N HIS A 113 20.97 1.79 20.08
CA HIS A 113 20.06 2.87 19.70
C HIS A 113 19.97 3.84 20.87
N ASP A 114 20.38 5.09 20.65
CA ASP A 114 20.31 6.16 21.65
C ASP A 114 18.83 6.59 21.85
N TYR A 115 18.08 5.75 22.56
CA TYR A 115 16.71 6.05 23.00
C TYR A 115 16.77 7.06 24.13
N ARG A 116 16.89 8.33 23.78
CA ARG A 116 16.81 9.43 24.75
C ARG A 116 15.44 9.40 25.43
N LYS A 117 15.42 9.43 26.78
CA LYS A 117 14.16 9.44 27.56
C LYS A 117 13.22 10.56 27.10
N GLN A 118 13.77 11.72 26.75
CA GLN A 118 13.03 12.86 26.20
C GLN A 118 12.27 12.48 24.91
N ASP A 119 12.93 11.84 23.95
CA ASP A 119 12.34 11.45 22.67
C ASP A 119 11.18 10.45 22.86
N VAL A 120 11.34 9.50 23.79
CA VAL A 120 10.29 8.51 24.12
C VAL A 120 9.10 9.18 24.78
N VAL A 121 9.32 10.06 25.77
CA VAL A 121 8.24 10.76 26.48
C VAL A 121 7.49 11.68 25.52
N LEU A 122 8.21 12.50 24.76
CA LEU A 122 7.62 13.45 23.82
C LEU A 122 6.91 12.74 22.68
N GLY A 123 7.52 11.69 22.12
CA GLY A 123 6.89 10.85 21.11
C GLY A 123 5.62 10.18 21.60
N SER A 124 5.60 9.68 22.85
CA SER A 124 4.40 9.08 23.45
C SER A 124 3.29 10.11 23.68
N ILE A 125 3.64 11.31 24.16
CA ILE A 125 2.69 12.42 24.34
C ILE A 125 2.07 12.80 22.99
N LEU A 126 2.89 13.02 21.96
CA LEU A 126 2.41 13.33 20.61
C LEU A 126 1.51 12.22 20.07
N PHE A 127 1.93 10.96 20.21
CA PHE A 127 1.16 9.83 19.73
C PHE A 127 -0.23 9.75 20.37
N ALA A 128 -0.35 10.10 21.66
CA ALA A 128 -1.61 10.16 22.38
C ALA A 128 -2.47 11.39 22.02
N LEU A 129 -1.84 12.54 21.75
CA LEU A 129 -2.55 13.80 21.44
C LEU A 129 -3.04 13.90 20.00
N VAL A 130 -2.33 13.32 19.03
CA VAL A 130 -2.69 13.38 17.60
C VAL A 130 -4.15 12.94 17.35
N PRO A 131 -4.63 11.81 17.90
CA PRO A 131 -6.03 11.41 17.77
C PRO A 131 -7.05 12.39 18.36
N CYS A 132 -6.66 13.24 19.32
CA CYS A 132 -7.57 14.24 19.90
C CYS A 132 -8.15 15.19 18.86
N HIS A 133 -7.41 15.44 17.77
CA HIS A 133 -7.88 16.24 16.65
C HIS A 133 -9.08 15.60 15.93
N LEU A 134 -9.24 14.27 15.92
CA LEU A 134 -10.45 13.63 15.41
C LEU A 134 -11.66 13.95 16.28
N PHE A 135 -11.51 13.95 17.61
CA PHE A 135 -12.59 14.33 18.52
C PHE A 135 -12.97 15.81 18.37
N LEU A 136 -11.99 16.70 18.12
CA LEU A 136 -12.27 18.10 17.76
C LEU A 136 -13.06 18.20 16.45
N ALA A 137 -12.67 17.44 15.41
CA ALA A 137 -13.44 17.38 14.16
C ALA A 137 -14.87 16.86 14.38
N TYR A 138 -15.06 15.91 15.30
CA TYR A 138 -16.39 15.45 15.71
C TYR A 138 -17.21 16.56 16.37
N ILE A 139 -16.63 17.36 17.27
CA ILE A 139 -17.34 18.48 17.91
C ILE A 139 -17.75 19.53 16.88
N ILE A 140 -16.86 19.88 15.95
CA ILE A 140 -17.14 20.81 14.84
C ILE A 140 -18.31 20.28 14.00
N GLU A 141 -18.28 18.99 13.65
CA GLU A 141 -19.33 18.38 12.83
C GLU A 141 -20.64 18.21 13.61
N LEU A 142 -20.59 17.95 14.92
CA LEU A 142 -21.78 17.89 15.77
C LEU A 142 -22.48 19.24 15.84
N ALA A 143 -21.73 20.33 15.93
CA ALA A 143 -22.27 21.68 15.88
C ALA A 143 -22.93 21.96 14.51
N ALA A 144 -22.23 21.63 13.41
CA ALA A 144 -22.77 21.78 12.05
C ALA A 144 -24.03 20.94 11.82
N ALA A 145 -24.07 19.70 12.33
CA ALA A 145 -25.21 18.80 12.23
C ALA A 145 -26.44 19.30 13.00
N ARG A 146 -26.24 19.84 14.21
CA ARG A 146 -27.32 20.45 15.00
C ARG A 146 -27.93 21.63 14.25
N GLN A 147 -27.10 22.48 13.67
CA GLN A 147 -27.56 23.63 12.91
C GLN A 147 -28.31 23.22 11.64
N SER A 148 -27.79 22.28 10.86
CA SER A 148 -28.49 21.80 9.66
C SER A 148 -29.83 21.15 9.97
N LYS A 149 -29.94 20.43 11.09
CA LYS A 149 -31.23 19.87 11.55
C LYS A 149 -32.25 20.97 11.87
N GLN A 150 -31.80 22.08 12.46
CA GLN A 150 -32.65 23.24 12.73
C GLN A 150 -33.12 23.90 11.43
N THR A 151 -32.22 24.06 10.45
CA THR A 151 -32.56 24.62 9.13
C THR A 151 -33.59 23.76 8.39
N VAL A 152 -33.40 22.44 8.30
CA VAL A 152 -34.41 21.54 7.68
C VAL A 152 -35.76 21.63 8.40
N GLY A 153 -35.74 21.78 9.73
CA GLY A 153 -36.97 21.98 10.51
C GLY A 153 -37.68 23.31 10.22
N ARG A 154 -36.93 24.36 9.86
CA ARG A 154 -37.47 25.68 9.48
C ARG A 154 -37.96 25.72 8.03
N GLN A 155 -37.25 25.08 7.11
CA GLN A 155 -37.66 24.95 5.70
C GLN A 155 -38.98 24.20 5.50
N LYS A 156 -39.37 23.36 6.47
CA LYS A 156 -40.70 22.72 6.47
C LYS A 156 -41.85 23.67 6.83
N LYS A 157 -41.54 24.84 7.38
CA LYS A 157 -42.50 25.93 7.53
C LYS A 157 -42.44 26.71 6.22
N ASP A 158 -43.58 27.07 5.65
CA ASP A 158 -43.61 27.87 4.42
C ASP A 158 -42.94 29.23 4.66
N LEU A 159 -41.66 29.35 4.31
CA LEU A 159 -40.84 30.55 4.50
C LEU A 159 -41.10 31.53 3.35
N SER A 160 -41.11 32.83 3.67
CA SER A 160 -41.14 33.89 2.66
C SER A 160 -39.85 33.90 1.82
N ALA A 161 -39.89 34.44 0.60
CA ALA A 161 -38.73 34.53 -0.29
C ALA A 161 -37.55 35.29 0.35
N GLU A 162 -37.82 36.34 1.14
CA GLU A 162 -36.79 37.07 1.88
C GLU A 162 -36.18 36.25 3.02
N GLU A 163 -36.98 35.42 3.69
CA GLU A 163 -36.51 34.53 4.76
C GLU A 163 -35.64 33.42 4.16
N TRP A 164 -36.03 32.90 2.99
CA TRP A 164 -35.26 31.94 2.23
C TRP A 164 -33.88 32.46 1.84
N GLU A 165 -33.78 33.70 1.34
CA GLU A 165 -32.48 34.32 1.00
C GLU A 165 -31.58 34.50 2.22
N ARG A 166 -32.14 34.95 3.35
CA ARG A 166 -31.40 35.09 4.62
C ARG A 166 -30.91 33.73 5.13
N GLU A 167 -31.74 32.68 5.06
CA GLU A 167 -31.33 31.33 5.42
C GLU A 167 -30.23 30.79 4.50
N GLN A 168 -30.32 31.03 3.19
CA GLN A 168 -29.31 30.66 2.20
C GLN A 168 -27.96 31.37 2.48
N GLN A 169 -28.00 32.64 2.90
CA GLN A 169 -26.80 33.40 3.27
C GLN A 169 -26.19 32.91 4.59
N ALA A 170 -27.02 32.68 5.62
CA ALA A 170 -26.58 32.10 6.88
C ALA A 170 -25.98 30.70 6.67
N PHE A 171 -26.54 29.90 5.75
CA PHE A 171 -26.03 28.60 5.37
C PHE A 171 -24.64 28.70 4.71
N ARG A 172 -24.47 29.58 3.72
CA ARG A 172 -23.16 29.82 3.07
C ARG A 172 -22.10 30.29 4.06
N SER A 173 -22.48 31.13 5.03
CA SER A 173 -21.57 31.59 6.08
C SER A 173 -21.14 30.44 7.01
N THR A 174 -22.11 29.67 7.49
CA THR A 174 -21.91 28.48 8.33
C THR A 174 -20.99 27.45 7.67
N TRP A 175 -21.18 27.24 6.38
CA TRP A 175 -20.32 26.38 5.58
C TRP A 175 -18.86 26.84 5.62
N ARG A 176 -18.62 28.15 5.38
CA ARG A 176 -17.27 28.72 5.37
C ARG A 176 -16.60 28.57 6.73
N TYR A 177 -17.33 28.83 7.81
CA TYR A 177 -16.81 28.63 9.17
C TYR A 177 -16.51 27.17 9.47
N THR A 178 -17.42 26.25 9.15
CA THR A 178 -17.22 24.81 9.36
C THR A 178 -16.00 24.30 8.59
N ALA A 179 -15.85 24.71 7.33
CA ALA A 179 -14.68 24.36 6.52
C ALA A 179 -13.39 24.97 7.08
N PHE A 180 -13.43 26.22 7.54
CA PHE A 180 -12.30 26.90 8.15
C PHE A 180 -11.84 26.18 9.42
N PHE A 181 -12.75 25.87 10.36
CA PHE A 181 -12.41 25.17 11.59
C PHE A 181 -11.86 23.76 11.35
N HIS A 182 -12.46 23.00 10.42
CA HIS A 182 -11.91 21.68 10.04
C HIS A 182 -10.51 21.80 9.44
N THR A 183 -10.28 22.80 8.58
CA THR A 183 -8.98 23.04 7.96
C THR A 183 -7.94 23.42 9.01
N VAL A 184 -8.26 24.36 9.90
CA VAL A 184 -7.38 24.77 11.00
C VAL A 184 -7.06 23.59 11.90
N ASN A 185 -8.05 22.80 12.30
CA ASN A 185 -7.85 21.63 13.15
C ASN A 185 -6.95 20.57 12.50
N ALA A 186 -7.19 20.23 11.23
CA ALA A 186 -6.35 19.28 10.50
C ALA A 186 -4.92 19.82 10.35
N THR A 187 -4.76 21.06 9.87
CA THR A 187 -3.44 21.65 9.67
C THR A 187 -2.65 21.79 10.98
N LEU A 188 -3.30 22.16 12.09
CA LEU A 188 -2.66 22.20 13.41
C LEU A 188 -2.17 20.83 13.86
N CYS A 189 -2.96 19.77 13.65
CA CYS A 189 -2.56 18.40 13.98
C CYS A 189 -1.23 18.01 13.33
N LEU A 190 -1.11 18.33 12.03
CA LEU A 190 0.10 18.02 11.26
C LEU A 190 1.24 18.96 11.64
N ALA A 191 1.02 20.28 11.60
CA ALA A 191 2.06 21.29 11.85
C ALA A 191 2.69 21.19 13.25
N VAL A 192 1.89 20.97 14.29
CA VAL A 192 2.41 20.82 15.66
C VAL A 192 3.26 19.56 15.77
N THR A 193 2.79 18.43 15.23
CA THR A 193 3.55 17.18 15.26
C THR A 193 4.86 17.31 14.49
N SER A 194 4.81 17.84 13.26
CA SER A 194 5.97 18.08 12.42
C SER A 194 6.99 19.01 13.10
N PHE A 195 6.54 20.09 13.74
CA PHE A 195 7.40 21.02 14.48
C PHE A 195 8.10 20.34 15.66
N VAL A 196 7.34 19.60 16.46
CA VAL A 196 7.89 18.94 17.66
C VAL A 196 8.87 17.83 17.25
N VAL A 197 8.55 17.04 16.22
CA VAL A 197 9.44 16.00 15.71
C VAL A 197 10.73 16.62 15.19
N TYR A 198 10.66 17.69 14.38
CA TYR A 198 11.84 18.33 13.79
C TYR A 198 12.75 19.03 14.81
N PHE A 199 12.21 19.65 15.85
CA PHE A 199 13.06 20.43 16.77
C PHE A 199 13.44 19.67 18.05
N TYR A 200 12.65 18.68 18.47
CA TYR A 200 12.80 18.09 19.80
C TYR A 200 12.98 16.56 19.82
N ILE A 201 12.69 15.84 18.73
CA ILE A 201 12.89 14.39 18.64
C ILE A 201 14.10 14.11 17.77
N ASN A 202 15.15 13.53 18.35
CA ASN A 202 16.39 13.25 17.63
C ASN A 202 16.42 11.83 17.06
N HIS A 203 15.71 10.89 17.68
CA HIS A 203 15.67 9.50 17.23
C HIS A 203 14.78 9.36 15.97
N PRO A 204 15.36 9.08 14.78
CA PRO A 204 14.63 9.13 13.51
C PRO A 204 13.48 8.12 13.46
N GLY A 205 13.65 6.93 14.07
CA GLY A 205 12.59 5.93 14.11
C GLY A 205 11.36 6.33 14.93
N ILE A 206 11.55 7.08 16.03
CA ILE A 206 10.40 7.56 16.84
C ILE A 206 9.71 8.68 16.07
N GLY A 207 10.51 9.61 15.52
CA GLY A 207 9.99 10.68 14.67
C GLY A 207 9.17 10.16 13.49
N THR A 208 9.64 9.14 12.77
CA THR A 208 8.88 8.55 11.64
C THR A 208 7.58 7.90 12.08
N ILE A 209 7.53 7.23 13.24
CA ILE A 209 6.27 6.66 13.77
C ILE A 209 5.27 7.77 14.12
N CYS A 210 5.73 8.83 14.81
CA CYS A 210 4.89 9.98 15.15
C CYS A 210 4.38 10.69 13.91
N GLU A 211 5.25 10.95 12.93
CA GLU A 211 4.88 11.65 11.69
C GLU A 211 3.94 10.81 10.82
N LEU A 212 4.18 9.49 10.71
CA LEU A 212 3.28 8.57 10.03
C LEU A 212 1.88 8.60 10.65
N HIS A 213 1.80 8.57 11.99
CA HIS A 213 0.52 8.65 12.70
C HIS A 213 -0.18 9.99 12.46
N ALA A 214 0.55 11.11 12.51
CA ALA A 214 0.01 12.44 12.23
C ALA A 214 -0.52 12.56 10.80
N ILE A 215 0.20 12.06 9.80
CA ILE A 215 -0.27 12.05 8.40
C ILE A 215 -1.53 11.20 8.26
N ILE A 216 -1.58 10.01 8.86
CA ILE A 216 -2.78 9.15 8.82
C ILE A 216 -3.99 9.87 9.42
N VAL A 217 -3.81 10.49 10.59
CA VAL A 217 -4.90 11.22 11.27
C VAL A 217 -5.28 12.49 10.52
N TRP A 218 -4.33 13.19 9.90
CA TRP A 218 -4.60 14.33 9.02
C TRP A 218 -5.48 13.92 7.83
N LEU A 219 -5.11 12.84 7.12
CA LEU A 219 -5.91 12.30 6.01
C LEU A 219 -7.30 11.88 6.48
N LYS A 220 -7.40 11.20 7.62
CA LYS A 220 -8.70 10.81 8.20
C LYS A 220 -9.55 12.03 8.58
N ASN A 221 -8.97 13.08 9.17
CA ASN A 221 -9.67 14.33 9.48
C ASN A 221 -10.24 14.98 8.22
N CYS A 222 -9.42 15.10 7.16
CA CYS A 222 -9.87 15.63 5.87
C CYS A 222 -11.01 14.79 5.28
N SER A 223 -10.87 13.46 5.28
CA SER A 223 -11.92 12.57 4.75
C SER A 223 -13.23 12.65 5.54
N TYR A 224 -13.15 12.72 6.87
CA TYR A 224 -14.30 12.88 7.75
C TYR A 224 -15.01 14.21 7.47
N ALA A 225 -14.27 15.31 7.37
CA ALA A 225 -14.83 16.63 7.06
C ALA A 225 -15.49 16.66 5.68
N PHE A 226 -14.81 16.19 4.62
CA PHE A 226 -15.34 16.20 3.26
C PHE A 226 -16.57 15.31 3.09
N THR A 227 -16.58 14.14 3.68
CA THR A 227 -17.70 13.21 3.54
C THR A 227 -18.93 13.70 4.29
N ASN A 228 -18.79 14.16 5.54
CA ASN A 228 -19.94 14.70 6.28
C ASN A 228 -20.47 15.99 5.65
N ARG A 229 -19.58 16.78 5.06
CA ARG A 229 -19.95 17.95 4.26
C ARG A 229 -20.89 17.59 3.09
N ASP A 230 -20.56 16.57 2.32
CA ASP A 230 -21.38 16.13 1.18
C ASP A 230 -22.69 15.48 1.67
N LEU A 231 -22.65 14.69 2.76
CA LEU A 231 -23.86 14.13 3.40
C LEU A 231 -24.82 15.22 3.91
N ARG A 232 -24.26 16.28 4.49
CA ARG A 232 -25.02 17.45 4.96
C ARG A 232 -25.65 18.20 3.80
N GLN A 233 -24.94 18.34 2.68
CA GLN A 233 -25.48 18.96 1.47
C GLN A 233 -26.63 18.13 0.88
N ALA A 234 -26.49 16.80 0.81
CA ALA A 234 -27.55 15.91 0.34
C ALA A 234 -28.80 15.94 1.23
N MET A 235 -28.63 16.12 2.55
CA MET A 235 -29.75 16.30 3.47
C MET A 235 -30.51 17.62 3.25
N LEU A 236 -29.79 18.70 2.91
CA LEU A 236 -30.37 20.04 2.77
C LEU A 236 -31.01 20.27 1.41
N ASN A 237 -30.39 19.75 0.34
CA ASN A 237 -30.85 19.90 -1.03
C ASN A 237 -31.01 18.51 -1.67
N PRO A 238 -32.06 17.74 -1.32
CA PRO A 238 -32.29 16.43 -1.90
C PRO A 238 -32.68 16.56 -3.38
N SER A 239 -31.73 16.26 -4.27
CA SER A 239 -31.92 16.14 -5.72
C SER A 239 -31.54 14.74 -6.22
N ALA A 240 -31.98 14.36 -7.42
CA ALA A 240 -31.56 13.10 -8.06
C ALA A 240 -30.03 12.99 -8.22
N GLU A 241 -29.34 14.12 -8.40
CA GLU A 241 -27.87 14.20 -8.47
C GLU A 241 -27.18 14.00 -7.11
N SER A 242 -27.91 14.17 -6.00
CA SER A 242 -27.42 13.99 -4.63
C SER A 242 -27.75 12.62 -4.03
N ALA A 243 -28.17 11.66 -4.87
CA ALA A 243 -28.57 10.33 -4.42
C ALA A 243 -27.45 9.64 -3.63
N LEU A 244 -27.76 9.26 -2.40
CA LEU A 244 -26.82 8.60 -1.51
C LEU A 244 -26.77 7.09 -1.79
N PRO A 245 -25.59 6.44 -1.67
CA PRO A 245 -25.46 4.99 -1.75
C PRO A 245 -26.40 4.26 -0.78
N GLU A 246 -26.97 3.14 -1.23
CA GLU A 246 -27.94 2.35 -0.47
C GLU A 246 -27.41 1.89 0.90
N ILE A 247 -26.11 1.57 1.00
CA ILE A 247 -25.46 1.18 2.25
C ILE A 247 -25.55 2.25 3.36
N TYR A 248 -25.75 3.53 3.00
CA TYR A 248 -25.89 4.62 3.99
C TYR A 248 -27.31 4.72 4.56
N SER A 249 -28.29 4.02 3.99
CA SER A 249 -29.69 4.00 4.48
C SER A 249 -29.80 3.51 5.93
N THR A 250 -28.90 2.60 6.35
CA THR A 250 -28.89 2.03 7.71
C THR A 250 -28.45 3.07 8.75
N CYS A 251 -27.61 4.04 8.36
CA CYS A 251 -27.12 5.10 9.24
C CYS A 251 -27.05 6.44 8.50
N PRO A 252 -28.20 7.09 8.28
CA PRO A 252 -28.27 8.35 7.53
C PRO A 252 -27.75 9.52 8.38
N TYR A 253 -27.28 10.56 7.71
CA TYR A 253 -26.92 11.81 8.38
C TYR A 253 -28.18 12.48 8.97
N PRO A 254 -28.13 13.05 10.20
CA PRO A 254 -26.98 13.22 11.09
C PRO A 254 -26.79 12.09 12.13
N ARG A 255 -27.49 10.95 12.01
CA ARG A 255 -27.38 9.85 13.00
C ARG A 255 -26.00 9.21 13.03
N ASN A 256 -25.21 9.36 11.97
CA ASN A 256 -23.84 8.89 11.90
C ASN A 256 -22.88 9.69 12.80
N ILE A 257 -23.25 10.90 13.23
CA ILE A 257 -22.41 11.76 14.07
C ILE A 257 -22.46 11.27 15.53
N THR A 258 -21.75 10.17 15.78
CA THR A 258 -21.59 9.56 17.10
C THR A 258 -20.12 9.28 17.38
N LEU A 259 -19.73 9.29 18.66
CA LEU A 259 -18.37 8.93 19.06
C LEU A 259 -18.02 7.50 18.65
N GLY A 260 -18.97 6.56 18.69
CA GLY A 260 -18.76 5.19 18.25
C GLY A 260 -18.41 5.07 16.76
N ASN A 261 -19.06 5.85 15.90
CA ASN A 261 -18.77 5.85 14.46
C ASN A 261 -17.38 6.46 14.17
N LEU A 262 -17.06 7.57 14.82
CA LEU A 262 -15.75 8.22 14.68
C LEU A 262 -14.61 7.32 15.18
N THR A 263 -14.74 6.75 16.38
CA THR A 263 -13.72 5.86 16.96
C THR A 263 -13.53 4.60 16.14
N TYR A 264 -14.61 4.04 15.58
CA TYR A 264 -14.51 2.96 14.61
C TYR A 264 -13.69 3.37 13.38
N PHE A 265 -14.00 4.53 12.78
CA PHE A 265 -13.25 5.02 11.62
C PHE A 265 -11.78 5.31 11.95
N TRP A 266 -11.49 5.86 13.12
CA TRP A 266 -10.12 6.11 13.57
C TRP A 266 -9.27 4.83 13.49
N LEU A 267 -9.78 3.72 14.04
CA LEU A 267 -9.07 2.44 14.08
C LEU A 267 -9.19 1.61 12.79
N ALA A 268 -10.20 1.86 11.96
CA ALA A 268 -10.38 1.12 10.71
C ALA A 268 -9.16 1.31 9.76
N PRO A 269 -8.68 0.24 9.10
CA PRO A 269 -7.51 0.28 8.20
C PRO A 269 -7.84 0.91 6.82
N THR A 270 -8.53 2.05 6.84
CA THR A 270 -8.90 2.85 5.65
C THR A 270 -8.73 4.33 5.95
N LEU A 271 -8.43 5.11 4.92
CA LEU A 271 -8.30 6.57 5.00
C LEU A 271 -9.58 7.29 4.55
N VAL A 272 -10.56 6.55 4.07
CA VAL A 272 -11.80 7.10 3.51
C VAL A 272 -12.95 6.89 4.51
N TYR A 273 -13.51 7.97 5.02
CA TYR A 273 -14.66 7.94 5.92
C TYR A 273 -15.93 7.51 5.19
N GLN A 274 -16.71 6.65 5.84
CA GLN A 274 -18.05 6.24 5.44
C GLN A 274 -18.91 6.09 6.70
N PRO A 275 -20.18 6.51 6.67
CA PRO A 275 -21.11 6.26 7.79
C PRO A 275 -21.27 4.77 8.12
N VAL A 276 -21.23 3.92 7.08
CA VAL A 276 -21.41 2.47 7.17
C VAL A 276 -20.35 1.79 6.33
N TYR A 277 -19.72 0.78 6.91
CA TYR A 277 -18.72 -0.06 6.25
C TYR A 277 -19.20 -1.51 6.16
N PRO A 278 -18.78 -2.29 5.16
CA PRO A 278 -18.96 -3.74 5.15
C PRO A 278 -18.32 -4.38 6.38
N ARG A 279 -19.05 -5.23 7.11
CA ARG A 279 -18.60 -5.86 8.36
C ARG A 279 -18.52 -7.38 8.24
N SER A 280 -17.48 -7.98 8.81
CA SER A 280 -17.41 -9.44 8.98
C SER A 280 -18.35 -9.90 10.11
N SER A 281 -18.87 -11.13 10.07
CA SER A 281 -19.84 -11.63 11.07
C SER A 281 -19.22 -11.91 12.45
N HIS A 282 -17.99 -12.41 12.48
CA HIS A 282 -17.25 -12.73 13.71
C HIS A 282 -15.75 -12.48 13.53
N ILE A 283 -15.00 -12.48 14.63
CA ILE A 283 -13.54 -12.32 14.67
C ILE A 283 -12.90 -13.72 14.73
N ARG A 284 -11.99 -14.00 13.81
CA ARG A 284 -11.20 -15.24 13.77
C ARG A 284 -9.85 -15.03 14.46
N TRP A 285 -9.78 -15.28 15.75
CA TRP A 285 -8.57 -15.06 16.56
C TRP A 285 -7.34 -15.84 16.10
N SER A 286 -7.52 -17.05 15.54
CA SER A 286 -6.42 -17.82 14.94
C SER A 286 -5.83 -17.13 13.71
N PHE A 287 -6.67 -16.47 12.91
CA PHE A 287 -6.22 -15.65 11.79
C PHE A 287 -5.46 -14.42 12.29
N VAL A 288 -5.98 -13.71 13.30
CA VAL A 288 -5.31 -12.56 13.93
C VAL A 288 -3.94 -12.96 14.48
N ALA A 289 -3.87 -14.02 15.29
CA ALA A 289 -2.62 -14.49 15.89
C ALA A 289 -1.58 -14.87 14.81
N LYS A 290 -2.00 -15.57 13.75
CA LYS A 290 -1.14 -15.90 12.61
C LYS A 290 -0.60 -14.64 11.92
N ARG A 291 -1.47 -13.67 11.62
CA ARG A 291 -1.06 -12.40 10.98
C ARG A 291 -0.10 -11.60 11.87
N LEU A 292 -0.34 -11.54 13.18
CA LEU A 292 0.54 -10.85 14.12
C LEU A 292 1.90 -11.55 14.24
N ALA A 293 1.93 -12.89 14.31
CA ALA A 293 3.19 -13.64 14.31
C ALA A 293 4.01 -13.39 13.03
N GLU A 294 3.36 -13.38 11.86
CA GLU A 294 4.01 -13.01 10.59
C GLU A 294 4.56 -11.58 10.61
N PHE A 295 3.80 -10.62 11.16
CA PHE A 295 4.25 -9.24 11.30
C PHE A 295 5.50 -9.12 12.18
N PHE A 296 5.49 -9.70 13.39
CA PHE A 296 6.65 -9.64 14.29
C PHE A 296 7.86 -10.38 13.73
N GLY A 297 7.66 -11.56 13.11
CA GLY A 297 8.73 -12.30 12.45
C GLY A 297 9.38 -11.50 11.32
N LEU A 298 8.58 -10.85 10.48
CA LEU A 298 9.10 -9.99 9.41
C LEU A 298 9.74 -8.70 9.94
N ALA A 299 9.24 -8.12 11.04
CA ALA A 299 9.86 -6.95 11.66
C ALA A 299 11.27 -7.27 12.20
N VAL A 300 11.43 -8.40 12.89
CA VAL A 300 12.75 -8.90 13.33
C VAL A 300 13.65 -9.18 12.13
N PHE A 301 13.11 -9.82 11.09
CA PHE A 301 13.85 -10.10 9.86
C PHE A 301 14.37 -8.82 9.17
N ILE A 302 13.51 -7.80 9.01
CA ILE A 302 13.89 -6.50 8.45
C ILE A 302 14.94 -5.81 9.31
N TRP A 303 14.78 -5.85 10.63
CA TRP A 303 15.74 -5.25 11.55
C TRP A 303 17.12 -5.92 11.44
N LEU A 304 17.17 -7.25 11.39
CA LEU A 304 18.40 -8.01 11.20
C LEU A 304 19.04 -7.68 9.85
N LEU A 305 18.29 -7.72 8.75
CA LEU A 305 18.81 -7.34 7.43
C LEU A 305 19.38 -5.92 7.40
N SER A 306 18.67 -4.98 8.01
CA SER A 306 19.09 -3.58 8.07
C SER A 306 20.39 -3.41 8.86
N ALA A 307 20.47 -4.02 10.04
CA ALA A 307 21.63 -3.90 10.92
C ALA A 307 22.86 -4.64 10.38
N GLN A 308 22.66 -5.83 9.82
CA GLN A 308 23.75 -6.74 9.44
C GLN A 308 24.26 -6.54 8.01
N TYR A 309 23.45 -5.97 7.12
CA TYR A 309 23.83 -5.77 5.72
C TYR A 309 23.69 -4.33 5.26
N ALA A 310 22.50 -3.74 5.41
CA ALA A 310 22.25 -2.40 4.87
C ALA A 310 23.20 -1.37 5.52
N ALA A 311 23.30 -1.37 6.85
CA ALA A 311 24.15 -0.43 7.58
C ALA A 311 25.65 -0.58 7.25
N PRO A 312 26.28 -1.78 7.26
CA PRO A 312 27.67 -1.93 6.81
C PRO A 312 27.91 -1.51 5.37
N VAL A 313 27.02 -1.87 4.43
CA VAL A 313 27.13 -1.48 3.01
C VAL A 313 27.06 0.03 2.85
N LEU A 314 26.11 0.67 3.55
CA LEU A 314 25.96 2.12 3.56
C LEU A 314 27.19 2.83 4.15
N ARG A 315 27.72 2.37 5.28
CA ARG A 315 28.96 2.92 5.89
C ARG A 315 30.16 2.83 4.97
N ASN A 316 30.37 1.67 4.34
CA ASN A 316 31.46 1.45 3.37
C ASN A 316 31.30 2.27 2.08
N SER A 317 30.12 2.86 1.84
CA SER A 317 29.85 3.68 0.65
C SER A 317 30.13 5.16 0.87
N ILE A 318 30.23 5.63 2.12
CA ILE A 318 30.42 7.05 2.47
C ILE A 318 31.69 7.61 1.84
N ASP A 319 32.83 6.94 2.06
CA ASP A 319 34.14 7.42 1.59
C ASP A 319 34.25 7.45 0.06
N LYS A 320 33.46 6.61 -0.64
CA LYS A 320 33.43 6.54 -2.11
C LYS A 320 32.54 7.61 -2.73
N ILE A 321 31.41 7.94 -2.09
CA ILE A 321 30.53 9.04 -2.52
C ILE A 321 31.26 10.38 -2.37
N ALA A 322 32.06 10.55 -1.32
CA ALA A 322 32.84 11.77 -1.08
C ALA A 322 33.86 12.09 -2.20
N VAL A 323 34.29 11.09 -2.98
CA VAL A 323 35.27 11.24 -4.07
C VAL A 323 34.59 11.32 -5.45
N MET A 324 33.25 11.29 -5.52
CA MET A 324 32.46 11.35 -6.77
C MET A 324 32.85 10.35 -7.87
N ASP A 325 33.30 9.14 -7.50
CA ASP A 325 33.54 8.09 -8.48
C ASP A 325 32.22 7.45 -8.91
N ILE A 326 31.70 7.86 -10.07
CA ILE A 326 30.40 7.42 -10.61
C ILE A 326 30.33 5.90 -10.77
N ALA A 327 31.43 5.25 -11.19
CA ALA A 327 31.47 3.80 -11.37
C ALA A 327 31.35 3.07 -10.02
N SER A 328 32.09 3.55 -9.02
CA SER A 328 31.95 3.05 -7.64
C SER A 328 30.56 3.31 -7.06
N ILE A 329 29.96 4.49 -7.30
CA ILE A 329 28.61 4.81 -6.82
C ILE A 329 27.59 3.84 -7.44
N LEU A 330 27.67 3.60 -8.75
CA LEU A 330 26.78 2.67 -9.44
C LEU A 330 26.92 1.24 -8.91
N GLU A 331 28.15 0.76 -8.71
CA GLU A 331 28.44 -0.54 -8.09
C GLU A 331 27.79 -0.66 -6.70
N ARG A 332 27.89 0.38 -5.87
CA ARG A 332 27.30 0.40 -4.52
C ARG A 332 25.78 0.47 -4.55
N VAL A 333 25.20 1.25 -5.46
CA VAL A 333 23.75 1.28 -5.66
C VAL A 333 23.23 -0.10 -6.07
N MET A 334 23.93 -0.82 -6.95
CA MET A 334 23.54 -2.20 -7.32
C MET A 334 23.63 -3.18 -6.14
N LYS A 335 24.68 -3.07 -5.30
CA LYS A 335 24.80 -3.88 -4.07
C LYS A 335 23.69 -3.57 -3.07
N LEU A 336 23.39 -2.29 -2.86
CA LEU A 336 22.33 -1.84 -1.96
C LEU A 336 20.93 -2.16 -2.50
N SER A 337 20.76 -2.17 -3.83
CA SER A 337 19.50 -2.43 -4.52
C SER A 337 18.89 -3.77 -4.13
N THR A 338 19.70 -4.84 -4.16
CA THR A 338 19.21 -6.19 -3.88
C THR A 338 18.68 -6.30 -2.44
N ILE A 339 19.43 -5.78 -1.47
CA ILE A 339 19.01 -5.84 -0.06
C ILE A 339 17.84 -4.89 0.24
N SER A 340 17.84 -3.70 -0.36
CA SER A 340 16.75 -2.73 -0.26
C SER A 340 15.43 -3.31 -0.77
N LEU A 341 15.46 -3.98 -1.94
CA LEU A 341 14.31 -4.68 -2.51
C LEU A 341 13.74 -5.72 -1.53
N VAL A 342 14.59 -6.56 -0.95
CA VAL A 342 14.15 -7.58 0.02
C VAL A 342 13.53 -6.96 1.26
N ILE A 343 14.17 -5.94 1.85
CA ILE A 343 13.65 -5.22 3.01
C ILE A 343 12.29 -4.59 2.70
N TRP A 344 12.16 -3.98 1.52
CA TRP A 344 10.94 -3.31 1.14
C TRP A 344 9.79 -4.28 0.86
N LEU A 345 10.05 -5.40 0.16
CA LEU A 345 9.05 -6.46 -0.05
C LEU A 345 8.63 -7.12 1.27
N ALA A 346 9.57 -7.32 2.19
CA ALA A 346 9.26 -7.80 3.54
C ALA A 346 8.40 -6.78 4.29
N GLY A 347 8.74 -5.49 4.20
CA GLY A 347 7.98 -4.39 4.80
C GLY A 347 6.58 -4.25 4.24
N PHE A 348 6.41 -4.42 2.92
CA PHE A 348 5.11 -4.50 2.26
C PHE A 348 4.23 -5.57 2.89
N PHE A 349 4.75 -6.80 2.96
CA PHE A 349 4.00 -7.95 3.43
C PHE A 349 3.71 -7.84 4.93
N ALA A 350 4.66 -7.33 5.72
CA ALA A 350 4.47 -7.06 7.13
C ALA A 350 3.34 -6.04 7.35
N LEU A 351 3.36 -4.91 6.64
CA LEU A 351 2.39 -3.85 6.83
C LEU A 351 1.02 -4.18 6.21
N PHE A 352 0.95 -4.36 4.89
CA PHE A 352 -0.31 -4.46 4.17
C PHE A 352 -0.96 -5.84 4.31
N GLN A 353 -0.17 -6.90 4.21
CA GLN A 353 -0.72 -8.26 4.25
C GLN A 353 -0.88 -8.80 5.66
N SER A 354 -0.02 -8.39 6.60
CA SER A 354 -0.05 -8.92 7.97
C SER A 354 -0.76 -7.96 8.93
N LEU A 355 -0.21 -6.77 9.15
CA LEU A 355 -0.71 -5.82 10.14
C LEU A 355 -2.12 -5.28 9.79
N LEU A 356 -2.32 -4.77 8.57
CA LEU A 356 -3.63 -4.23 8.18
C LEU A 356 -4.73 -5.30 8.16
N ASN A 357 -4.42 -6.53 7.76
CA ASN A 357 -5.37 -7.64 7.81
C ASN A 357 -5.68 -8.09 9.24
N ALA A 358 -4.69 -8.08 10.14
CA ALA A 358 -4.92 -8.34 11.57
C ALA A 358 -5.84 -7.27 12.15
N LEU A 359 -5.54 -5.99 11.89
CA LEU A 359 -6.35 -4.86 12.32
C LEU A 359 -7.77 -4.92 11.72
N ALA A 360 -7.90 -5.26 10.44
CA ALA A 360 -9.19 -5.43 9.78
C ALA A 360 -10.03 -6.53 10.43
N GLU A 361 -9.43 -7.67 10.76
CA GLU A 361 -10.13 -8.77 11.42
C GLU A 361 -10.59 -8.38 12.82
N VAL A 362 -9.71 -7.78 13.64
CA VAL A 362 -10.05 -7.27 14.98
C VAL A 362 -11.17 -6.25 14.91
N MET A 363 -11.07 -5.33 13.96
CA MET A 363 -12.09 -4.32 13.73
C MET A 363 -13.34 -4.89 13.06
N ARG A 364 -13.40 -6.14 12.60
CA ARG A 364 -14.46 -6.70 11.74
C ARG A 364 -14.70 -5.89 10.46
N PHE A 365 -13.65 -5.30 9.90
CA PHE A 365 -13.67 -4.59 8.63
C PHE A 365 -13.65 -5.61 7.47
N GLY A 366 -14.70 -5.58 6.64
CA GLY A 366 -14.92 -6.56 5.58
C GLY A 366 -14.16 -6.28 4.29
N ASP A 367 -13.90 -5.02 3.97
CA ASP A 367 -13.14 -4.61 2.79
C ASP A 367 -11.63 -4.73 3.05
N ARG A 368 -11.01 -5.82 2.64
CA ARG A 368 -9.59 -6.10 2.94
C ARG A 368 -8.68 -5.93 1.73
N GLU A 369 -9.16 -5.20 0.73
CA GLU A 369 -8.45 -4.96 -0.51
C GLU A 369 -7.44 -3.80 -0.35
N PHE A 370 -6.44 -3.99 0.51
CA PHE A 370 -5.42 -2.97 0.78
C PHE A 370 -4.42 -2.78 -0.37
N TYR A 371 -4.32 -3.77 -1.25
CA TYR A 371 -3.47 -3.80 -2.44
C TYR A 371 -4.06 -4.77 -3.47
N THR A 372 -3.68 -4.64 -4.73
CA THR A 372 -3.96 -5.62 -5.80
C THR A 372 -2.64 -6.17 -6.37
N ASP A 373 -2.67 -6.89 -7.48
CA ASP A 373 -1.53 -7.56 -8.12
C ASP A 373 -0.53 -6.59 -8.79
N TRP A 374 -0.04 -5.63 -8.00
CA TRP A 374 0.87 -4.56 -8.44
C TRP A 374 2.18 -5.07 -9.03
N TRP A 375 2.61 -6.29 -8.68
CA TRP A 375 3.79 -6.94 -9.27
C TRP A 375 3.62 -7.25 -10.76
N ASN A 376 2.39 -7.34 -11.26
CA ASN A 376 2.05 -7.53 -12.67
C ASN A 376 1.80 -6.20 -13.41
N SER A 377 2.12 -5.05 -12.80
CA SER A 377 1.81 -3.74 -13.39
C SER A 377 2.52 -3.55 -14.74
N PRO A 378 1.79 -3.21 -15.83
CA PRO A 378 2.39 -2.93 -17.13
C PRO A 378 2.93 -1.50 -17.26
N SER A 379 2.65 -0.63 -16.28
CA SER A 379 3.11 0.76 -16.24
C SER A 379 3.34 1.21 -14.79
N LEU A 380 4.14 2.25 -14.58
CA LEU A 380 4.27 2.85 -13.24
C LEU A 380 2.94 3.47 -12.75
N GLY A 381 2.10 3.96 -13.68
CA GLY A 381 0.79 4.47 -13.35
C GLY A 381 -0.16 3.39 -12.82
N ALA A 382 -0.08 2.16 -13.34
CA ALA A 382 -0.83 1.01 -12.82
C ALA A 382 -0.30 0.59 -11.43
N TYR A 383 1.01 0.61 -11.22
CA TYR A 383 1.63 0.32 -9.93
C TYR A 383 1.13 1.25 -8.82
N TRP A 384 1.13 2.57 -9.03
CA TRP A 384 0.69 3.52 -8.01
C TRP A 384 -0.79 3.41 -7.61
N ARG A 385 -1.62 2.81 -8.46
CA ARG A 385 -3.03 2.55 -8.18
C ARG A 385 -3.28 1.24 -7.43
N SER A 386 -2.35 0.30 -7.53
CA SER A 386 -2.50 -1.08 -7.05
C SER A 386 -1.72 -1.39 -5.77
N TRP A 387 -0.61 -0.68 -5.53
CA TRP A 387 0.28 -0.91 -4.39
C TRP A 387 -0.34 -0.58 -3.03
N ASN A 388 -0.82 0.65 -2.84
CA ASN A 388 -1.39 1.14 -1.58
C ASN A 388 -2.78 1.71 -1.85
N ARG A 389 -3.78 0.83 -1.81
CA ARG A 389 -5.15 1.20 -2.13
C ARG A 389 -5.78 2.18 -1.15
N PRO A 390 -5.56 2.10 0.18
CA PRO A 390 -6.10 3.10 1.09
C PRO A 390 -5.71 4.54 0.72
N VAL A 391 -4.43 4.77 0.39
CA VAL A 391 -3.95 6.10 -0.03
C VAL A 391 -4.45 6.44 -1.43
N TYR A 392 -4.40 5.50 -2.38
CA TYR A 392 -4.92 5.73 -3.72
C TYR A 392 -6.41 6.13 -3.72
N LEU A 393 -7.25 5.41 -2.96
CA LEU A 393 -8.68 5.71 -2.85
C LEU A 393 -8.92 7.08 -2.22
N PHE A 394 -8.13 7.45 -1.21
CA PHE A 394 -8.18 8.81 -0.64
C PHE A 394 -7.86 9.87 -1.69
N MET A 395 -6.71 9.73 -2.37
CA MET A 395 -6.26 10.70 -3.38
C MET A 395 -7.25 10.78 -4.54
N LYS A 396 -7.77 9.64 -5.01
CA LYS A 396 -8.77 9.57 -6.07
C LYS A 396 -10.05 10.29 -5.66
N ARG A 397 -10.61 9.95 -4.50
CA ARG A 397 -11.93 10.44 -4.05
C ARG A 397 -11.91 11.90 -3.62
N HIS A 398 -10.87 12.34 -2.91
CA HIS A 398 -10.85 13.65 -2.24
C HIS A 398 -10.02 14.70 -2.96
N VAL A 399 -9.13 14.31 -3.89
CA VAL A 399 -8.25 15.25 -4.62
C VAL A 399 -8.52 15.16 -6.12
N PHE A 400 -8.32 14.00 -6.74
CA PHE A 400 -8.42 13.84 -8.20
C PHE A 400 -9.82 14.09 -8.74
N SER A 401 -10.82 13.31 -8.31
CA SER A 401 -12.19 13.40 -8.81
C SER A 401 -12.82 14.78 -8.58
N PRO A 402 -12.64 15.44 -7.41
CA PRO A 402 -13.14 16.80 -7.21
C PRO A 402 -12.45 17.88 -8.05
N LEU A 403 -11.17 17.72 -8.43
CA LEU A 403 -10.49 18.64 -9.33
C LEU A 403 -11.01 18.48 -10.76
N VAL A 404 -11.11 17.24 -11.25
CA VAL A 404 -11.66 16.94 -12.58
C VAL A 404 -13.12 17.40 -12.68
N GLY A 405 -13.93 17.16 -11.65
CA GLY A 405 -15.31 17.64 -11.58
C GLY A 405 -15.47 19.17 -11.58
N ARG A 406 -14.40 19.92 -11.25
CA ARG A 406 -14.33 21.38 -11.36
C ARG A 406 -13.78 21.88 -12.70
N GLY A 407 -13.54 20.98 -13.66
CA GLY A 407 -13.06 21.31 -15.01
C GLY A 407 -11.55 21.26 -15.20
N TRP A 408 -10.78 20.75 -14.22
CA TRP A 408 -9.33 20.55 -14.41
C TRP A 408 -9.07 19.40 -15.38
N SER A 409 -8.03 19.52 -16.22
CA SER A 409 -7.62 18.42 -17.08
C SER A 409 -7.13 17.21 -16.24
N PRO A 410 -7.33 15.96 -16.70
CA PRO A 410 -6.85 14.78 -15.99
C PRO A 410 -5.34 14.80 -15.71
N LEU A 411 -4.57 15.43 -16.61
CA LEU A 411 -3.12 15.60 -16.43
C LEU A 411 -2.81 16.58 -15.30
N ALA A 412 -3.46 17.74 -15.26
CA ALA A 412 -3.27 18.73 -14.19
C ALA A 412 -3.72 18.18 -12.83
N ALA A 413 -4.84 17.44 -12.79
CA ALA A 413 -5.30 16.77 -11.57
C ALA A 413 -4.33 15.68 -11.10
N SER A 414 -3.76 14.91 -12.03
CA SER A 414 -2.71 13.91 -11.72
C SER A 414 -1.46 14.58 -11.17
N PHE A 415 -0.98 15.65 -11.80
CA PHE A 415 0.16 16.42 -11.33
C PHE A 415 -0.05 16.90 -9.89
N MET A 416 -1.21 17.49 -9.58
CA MET A 416 -1.55 17.95 -8.23
C MET A 416 -1.56 16.81 -7.19
N VAL A 417 -2.10 15.64 -7.55
CA VAL A 417 -2.07 14.46 -6.67
C VAL A 417 -0.64 14.01 -6.39
N PHE A 418 0.22 13.96 -7.41
CA PHE A 418 1.62 13.59 -7.25
C PHE A 418 2.39 14.63 -6.43
N SER A 419 2.15 15.93 -6.63
CA SER A 419 2.77 16.99 -5.82
C SER A 419 2.35 16.92 -4.36
N LEU A 420 1.06 16.74 -4.07
CA LEU A 420 0.58 16.55 -2.69
C LEU A 420 1.21 15.31 -2.05
N SER A 421 1.26 14.19 -2.78
CA SER A 421 1.90 12.96 -2.32
C SER A 421 3.39 13.18 -2.06
N ALA A 422 4.10 13.89 -2.94
CA ALA A 422 5.52 14.20 -2.81
C ALA A 422 5.82 15.02 -1.55
N ILE A 423 4.98 16.02 -1.23
CA ILE A 423 5.09 16.81 0.01
C ILE A 423 4.92 15.90 1.23
N LEU A 424 3.90 15.03 1.25
CA LEU A 424 3.66 14.13 2.38
C LEU A 424 4.81 13.11 2.58
N HIS A 425 5.43 12.64 1.49
CA HIS A 425 6.59 11.75 1.58
C HIS A 425 7.84 12.49 2.09
N GLU A 426 8.06 13.73 1.64
CA GLU A 426 9.14 14.57 2.16
C GLU A 426 8.95 14.88 3.64
N MET A 427 7.72 15.13 4.09
CA MET A 427 7.41 15.29 5.51
C MET A 427 7.70 14.00 6.28
N LEU A 428 7.23 12.86 5.79
CA LEU A 428 7.39 11.56 6.46
C LEU A 428 8.86 11.15 6.65
N VAL A 429 9.74 11.45 5.69
CA VAL A 429 11.15 11.03 5.72
C VAL A 429 12.08 12.18 6.12
N GLY A 430 11.89 13.37 5.57
CA GLY A 430 12.73 14.55 5.77
C GLY A 430 12.64 15.15 7.17
N ILE A 431 11.44 15.19 7.79
CA ILE A 431 11.26 15.74 9.15
C ILE A 431 11.99 14.88 10.19
N PRO A 432 11.74 13.55 10.30
CA PRO A 432 12.39 12.72 11.31
C PRO A 432 13.91 12.58 11.12
N THR A 433 14.38 12.75 9.88
CA THR A 433 15.81 12.73 9.56
C THR A 433 16.47 14.10 9.68
N HIS A 434 15.75 15.15 10.09
CA HIS A 434 16.28 16.52 10.16
C HIS A 434 16.95 17.02 8.87
N ASN A 435 16.59 16.35 7.77
CA ASN A 435 17.13 16.52 6.43
C ASN A 435 15.98 16.97 5.53
N LEU A 436 15.28 18.02 5.96
CA LEU A 436 14.58 18.89 5.03
C LEU A 436 15.70 19.55 4.22
N ILE A 437 16.12 18.88 3.14
CA ILE A 437 17.21 19.30 2.24
C ILE A 437 16.72 20.55 1.50
N GLY A 438 16.77 21.65 2.24
CA GLY A 438 16.32 22.99 1.89
C GLY A 438 17.03 24.04 2.75
N LYS A 439 17.74 23.66 3.82
CA LYS A 439 18.58 24.60 4.59
C LYS A 439 20.09 24.46 4.36
N ASP A 440 20.60 23.25 4.15
CA ASP A 440 22.04 23.00 4.32
C ASP A 440 22.77 22.35 3.11
N PHE A 441 22.09 22.04 1.99
CA PHE A 441 22.75 21.53 0.77
C PHE A 441 22.99 22.66 -0.25
N VAL A 442 23.81 23.62 0.15
CA VAL A 442 24.54 24.47 -0.80
C VAL A 442 25.72 23.63 -1.28
N LEU A 443 25.51 22.79 -2.30
CA LEU A 443 26.62 22.23 -3.06
C LEU A 443 26.55 22.76 -4.48
N VAL A 444 27.30 23.84 -4.67
CA VAL A 444 27.86 24.29 -5.95
C VAL A 444 26.83 24.80 -6.97
N ALA A 445 26.19 25.93 -6.65
CA ALA A 445 25.82 26.89 -7.69
C ALA A 445 26.97 27.90 -7.79
N ASN A 446 27.75 27.81 -8.86
CA ASN A 446 28.61 28.91 -9.28
C ASN A 446 27.72 30.14 -9.50
N ASP A 447 28.13 31.28 -8.94
CA ASP A 447 27.44 32.57 -8.80
C ASP A 447 27.11 33.30 -10.13
N LYS A 448 26.70 32.60 -11.19
CA LYS A 448 26.57 33.19 -12.55
C LYS A 448 25.38 32.76 -13.40
N THR A 449 24.42 31.98 -12.90
CA THR A 449 23.34 31.46 -13.78
C THR A 449 21.90 31.87 -13.46
N GLY A 450 21.62 32.66 -12.42
CA GLY A 450 20.29 33.28 -12.26
C GLY A 450 19.11 32.32 -12.35
N ILE A 451 19.28 31.07 -11.88
CA ILE A 451 18.21 30.08 -11.76
C ILE A 451 17.71 30.17 -10.32
N ALA A 452 16.40 30.38 -10.15
CA ALA A 452 15.74 30.49 -8.87
C ALA A 452 16.15 29.36 -7.91
N ASP A 453 16.57 29.73 -6.70
CA ASP A 453 16.91 28.84 -5.58
C ASP A 453 15.71 27.97 -5.20
N GLY A 454 15.55 26.84 -5.90
CA GLY A 454 14.54 25.83 -5.62
C GLY A 454 15.06 24.84 -4.59
N HIS A 455 14.63 25.00 -3.34
CA HIS A 455 14.81 24.03 -2.27
C HIS A 455 14.00 22.75 -2.57
N ILE A 456 14.58 21.77 -3.26
CA ILE A 456 13.87 20.53 -3.62
C ILE A 456 14.41 19.36 -2.78
N GLY A 457 13.61 18.91 -1.81
CA GLY A 457 13.90 17.73 -0.99
C GLY A 457 14.03 16.45 -1.84
N VAL A 458 14.84 15.49 -1.38
CA VAL A 458 15.20 14.28 -2.15
C VAL A 458 14.00 13.38 -2.40
N ALA A 459 13.12 13.19 -1.42
CA ALA A 459 11.90 12.39 -1.61
C ALA A 459 10.91 13.12 -2.51
N PHE A 460 10.78 14.45 -2.38
CA PHE A 460 9.96 15.26 -3.27
C PHE A 460 10.43 15.13 -4.72
N ALA A 461 11.72 15.37 -4.99
CA ALA A 461 12.31 15.23 -6.31
C ALA A 461 12.11 13.82 -6.86
N GLY A 462 12.43 12.81 -6.04
CA GLY A 462 12.28 11.40 -6.39
C GLY A 462 10.86 11.02 -6.81
N MET A 463 9.84 11.56 -6.13
CA MET A 463 8.43 11.36 -6.49
C MET A 463 8.04 12.13 -7.76
N MET A 464 8.50 13.38 -7.93
CA MET A 464 8.19 14.19 -9.12
C MET A 464 8.84 13.66 -10.39
N PHE A 465 10.06 13.12 -10.30
CA PHE A 465 10.75 12.47 -11.43
C PHE A 465 10.05 11.20 -11.94
N GLN A 466 9.09 10.65 -11.18
CA GLN A 466 8.29 9.53 -11.66
C GLN A 466 7.21 9.95 -12.66
N LEU A 467 6.78 11.21 -12.69
CA LEU A 467 5.75 11.67 -13.63
C LEU A 467 6.18 11.52 -15.10
N PRO A 468 7.40 11.95 -15.51
CA PRO A 468 7.92 11.64 -16.85
C PRO A 468 7.96 10.14 -17.12
N LEU A 469 8.38 9.32 -16.15
CA LEU A 469 8.47 7.88 -16.32
C LEU A 469 7.09 7.21 -16.45
N ILE A 470 6.08 7.74 -15.77
CA ILE A 470 4.68 7.33 -15.96
C ILE A 470 4.22 7.68 -17.37
N ALA A 471 4.55 8.88 -17.88
CA ALA A 471 4.19 9.27 -19.24
C ALA A 471 4.86 8.36 -20.29
N VAL A 472 6.12 7.99 -20.09
CA VAL A 472 6.87 7.06 -20.95
C VAL A 472 6.28 5.64 -20.89
N THR A 473 5.80 5.20 -19.73
CA THR A 473 5.25 3.84 -19.55
C THR A 473 3.76 3.71 -19.86
N ALA A 474 3.02 4.82 -19.96
CA ALA A 474 1.59 4.82 -20.23
C ALA A 474 1.16 4.15 -21.57
N PRO A 475 1.92 4.25 -22.68
CA PRO A 475 1.58 3.55 -23.91
C PRO A 475 1.55 2.02 -23.73
N PHE A 476 2.47 1.45 -22.95
CA PHE A 476 2.54 -0.01 -22.71
C PHE A 476 1.31 -0.55 -21.96
N GLU A 477 0.62 0.28 -21.19
CA GLU A 477 -0.65 -0.08 -20.56
C GLU A 477 -1.80 -0.13 -21.57
N LYS A 478 -1.79 0.77 -22.56
CA LYS A 478 -2.87 0.91 -23.57
C LYS A 478 -2.75 -0.12 -24.70
N VAL A 479 -1.56 -0.66 -24.92
CA VAL A 479 -1.31 -1.68 -25.93
C VAL A 479 -1.92 -3.01 -25.47
N ASN A 480 -2.83 -3.57 -26.29
CA ASN A 480 -3.44 -4.88 -26.04
C ASN A 480 -2.49 -6.06 -26.33
N ASP A 481 -1.33 -5.79 -26.91
CA ASP A 481 -0.30 -6.79 -27.11
C ASP A 481 0.37 -7.17 -25.78
N ALA A 482 0.41 -8.48 -25.52
CA ALA A 482 0.98 -9.04 -24.32
C ALA A 482 2.50 -8.82 -24.24
N LEU A 483 3.21 -8.64 -25.37
CA LEU A 483 4.64 -8.29 -25.35
C LEU A 483 4.86 -6.88 -24.77
N GLY A 484 4.04 -5.91 -25.16
CA GLY A 484 4.07 -4.55 -24.64
C GLY A 484 3.92 -4.51 -23.11
N LYS A 485 3.00 -5.32 -22.57
CA LYS A 485 2.80 -5.44 -21.11
C LYS A 485 4.00 -6.03 -20.38
N ILE A 486 4.70 -7.00 -20.98
CA ILE A 486 5.93 -7.58 -20.41
C ILE A 486 7.06 -6.54 -20.40
N VAL A 487 7.27 -5.83 -21.52
CA VAL A 487 8.29 -4.78 -21.60
C VAL A 487 8.03 -3.69 -20.56
N GLY A 488 6.78 -3.24 -20.44
CA GLY A 488 6.37 -2.28 -19.43
C GLY A 488 6.60 -2.77 -17.99
N ASN A 489 6.31 -4.05 -17.71
CA ASN A 489 6.59 -4.66 -16.40
C ASN A 489 8.09 -4.78 -16.10
N SER A 490 8.90 -5.12 -17.09
CA SER A 490 10.37 -5.13 -16.95
C SER A 490 10.93 -3.74 -16.67
N ILE A 491 10.46 -2.70 -17.38
CA ILE A 491 10.85 -1.31 -17.12
C ILE A 491 10.45 -0.91 -15.69
N PHE A 492 9.26 -1.30 -15.25
CA PHE A 492 8.80 -1.09 -13.87
C PHE A 492 9.78 -1.71 -12.87
N TRP A 493 10.11 -3.01 -13.00
CA TRP A 493 11.00 -3.68 -12.06
C TRP A 493 12.42 -3.12 -12.08
N VAL A 494 12.96 -2.76 -13.25
CA VAL A 494 14.28 -2.12 -13.35
C VAL A 494 14.29 -0.77 -12.63
N SER A 495 13.29 0.07 -12.88
CA SER A 495 13.15 1.37 -12.20
C SER A 495 12.99 1.22 -10.69
N PHE A 496 12.11 0.29 -10.29
CA PHE A 496 11.80 -0.01 -8.90
C PHE A 496 13.04 -0.51 -8.14
N CYS A 497 13.76 -1.47 -8.72
CA CYS A 497 14.90 -2.11 -8.09
C CYS A 497 16.13 -1.21 -8.08
N LEU A 498 16.45 -0.47 -9.15
CA LEU A 498 17.73 0.22 -9.25
C LEU A 498 17.68 1.72 -8.92
N VAL A 499 16.63 2.43 -9.32
CA VAL A 499 16.63 3.90 -9.34
C VAL A 499 15.80 4.50 -8.21
N GLY A 500 14.69 3.87 -7.82
CA GLY A 500 13.77 4.46 -6.84
C GLY A 500 14.27 4.41 -5.41
N GLN A 501 14.01 3.30 -4.74
CA GLN A 501 14.18 3.18 -3.28
C GLN A 501 15.62 3.08 -2.80
N PRO A 502 16.52 2.31 -3.45
CA PRO A 502 17.89 2.19 -2.97
C PRO A 502 18.66 3.52 -3.07
N LEU A 503 18.43 4.28 -4.14
CA LEU A 503 19.02 5.60 -4.31
C LEU A 503 18.51 6.57 -3.24
N GLY A 504 17.20 6.60 -2.99
CA GLY A 504 16.62 7.41 -1.92
C GLY A 504 17.19 7.08 -0.54
N ALA A 505 17.27 5.78 -0.20
CA ALA A 505 17.85 5.33 1.06
C ALA A 505 19.33 5.72 1.20
N LEU A 506 20.11 5.59 0.11
CA LEU A 506 21.51 6.01 0.07
C LEU A 506 21.68 7.51 0.31
N LEU A 507 20.88 8.34 -0.37
CA LEU A 507 20.93 9.79 -0.29
C LEU A 507 20.54 10.31 1.11
N TYR A 508 19.44 9.81 1.69
CA TYR A 508 19.03 10.20 3.04
C TYR A 508 20.02 9.72 4.11
N PHE A 509 20.59 8.51 3.95
CA PHE A 509 21.61 8.01 4.87
C PHE A 509 22.89 8.85 4.80
N PHE A 510 23.34 9.19 3.59
CA PHE A 510 24.49 10.06 3.39
C PHE A 510 24.26 11.46 4.00
N ALA A 511 23.10 12.07 3.75
CA ALA A 511 22.73 13.36 4.33
C ALA A 511 22.73 13.32 5.87
N TRP A 512 22.16 12.27 6.46
CA TRP A 512 22.19 12.06 7.91
C TRP A 512 23.62 11.92 8.46
N GLN A 513 24.47 11.13 7.79
CA GLN A 513 25.87 10.95 8.20
C GLN A 513 26.71 12.23 8.00
N ALA A 514 26.46 13.03 6.97
CA ALA A 514 27.15 14.31 6.80
C ALA A 514 26.84 15.27 7.96
N LYS A 515 25.58 15.31 8.40
CA LYS A 515 25.10 16.21 9.47
C LYS A 515 25.47 15.74 10.88
N TYR A 516 25.34 14.44 11.16
CA TYR A 516 25.51 13.88 12.50
C TYR A 516 26.74 12.97 12.67
N GLY A 517 27.30 12.45 11.58
CA GLY A 517 28.46 11.53 11.58
C GLY A 517 29.81 12.22 11.81
N SER A 518 29.91 13.54 11.63
CA SER A 518 31.10 14.29 12.06
C SER A 518 31.19 14.40 13.60
N VAL A 519 30.04 14.38 14.28
CA VAL A 519 29.96 14.48 15.75
C VAL A 519 30.42 13.19 16.45
N SER A 520 30.28 12.03 15.80
CA SER A 520 30.79 10.76 16.33
C SER A 520 32.30 10.58 16.15
N LYS A 521 32.95 11.31 15.24
CA LYS A 521 34.43 11.33 15.14
C LYS A 521 35.11 12.18 16.22
N MET A 522 34.38 13.06 16.91
CA MET A 522 34.90 13.89 18.02
C MET A 522 34.69 13.28 19.42
N ARG A 523 34.08 12.09 19.52
CA ARG A 523 33.99 11.30 20.75
C ARG A 523 34.55 9.91 20.52
N VAL A 524 35.85 9.84 20.26
CA VAL A 524 36.68 8.65 20.51
C VAL A 524 37.84 9.09 21.37
#